data_AF-A0A2V9AYW5-F1
#
_entry.id   AF-A0A2V9AYW5-F1
#
_cell.length_a   1.000
_cell.length_b   1.000
_cell.length_c   1.000
_cell.angle_alpha   90.00
_cell.angle_beta   90.00
_cell.angle_gamma   90.00
#
_symmetry.space_group_name_H-M   'P 1'
#
loop_
_entity.id
_entity.type
_entity.pdbx_description
1 polymer ?
#
loop_
_entity_poly.entity_id
_entity_poly.type
_entity_poly.pdbx_seq_one_letter_code
_entity_poly.pdbx_strand_id
1 'polypeptide(L)' 'MEFPMHWLIILVVVLILFGGRKIPELMRGLGEGVRGFKEGMSGNQGKGNPPAQSASTEKPAEDKPQA' A
#
# COMPACT_ATOMS: atom_id res chain seq x y z
N MET A 1 27.19 -0.72 -19.08
CA MET A 1 26.27 -1.46 -18.20
C MET A 1 26.15 -0.70 -16.89
N GLU A 2 25.55 0.49 -16.94
CA GLU A 2 25.36 1.31 -15.75
C GLU A 2 23.99 1.00 -15.18
N PHE A 3 23.96 0.11 -14.20
CA PHE A 3 22.71 -0.28 -13.55
C PHE A 3 22.20 0.86 -12.64
N PRO A 4 20.87 0.99 -12.46
CA PRO A 4 20.24 1.95 -11.55
C PRO A 4 20.45 1.61 -10.05
N MET A 5 21.61 1.07 -9.68
CA MET A 5 21.95 0.69 -8.30
C MET A 5 22.06 1.91 -7.37
N HIS A 6 22.27 3.11 -7.92
CA HIS A 6 22.22 4.37 -7.19
C HIS A 6 20.87 4.59 -6.50
N TRP A 7 19.77 4.34 -7.22
CA TRP A 7 18.42 4.47 -6.66
C TRP A 7 18.17 3.46 -5.54
N LEU A 8 18.70 2.25 -5.68
CA LEU A 8 18.59 1.21 -4.65
C LEU A 8 19.33 1.62 -3.36
N ILE A 9 20.53 2.18 -3.48
CA ILE A 9 21.30 2.68 -2.33
C ILE A 9 20.56 3.80 -1.60
N ILE A 10 19.99 4.76 -2.34
CA ILE A 10 19.21 5.86 -1.75
C ILE A 10 18.01 5.31 -0.99
N LEU A 11 17.29 4.34 -1.57
CA LEU A 11 16.13 3.72 -0.95
C LEU A 11 16.50 2.99 0.35
N VAL A 12 17.63 2.28 0.36
CA VAL A 12 18.16 1.61 1.57
C VAL A 12 18.50 2.62 2.66
N VAL A 13 19.19 3.71 2.33
CA VAL A 13 19.55 4.76 3.31
C VAL A 13 18.29 5.39 3.91
N VAL A 14 17.29 5.71 3.09
CA VAL A 14 16.00 6.25 3.55
C VAL A 14 15.29 5.24 4.46
N LEU A 15 15.31 3.95 4.11
CA LEU A 15 14.67 2.90 4.92
C LEU A 15 15.36 2.71 6.28
N ILE A 16 16.68 2.93 6.38
CA ILE A 16 17.42 2.89 7.65
C ILE A 16 17.10 4.11 8.50
N LEU A 17 17.04 5.32 7.91
CA LEU A 17 16.76 6.55 8.66
C LEU A 17 15.31 6.65 9.13
N PHE A 18 14.35 6.28 8.29
CA PHE A 18 12.93 6.31 8.62
C PHE A 18 12.46 5.02 9.30
N GLY A 19 13.16 3.91 9.11
CA GLY A 19 12.73 2.59 9.56
C GLY A 19 11.63 1.99 8.68
N GLY A 20 11.68 0.68 8.45
CA GLY A 20 10.71 -0.04 7.61
C GLY A 20 9.25 0.02 8.08
N ARG A 21 8.98 0.44 9.33
CA ARG A 21 7.63 0.62 9.88
C ARG A 21 7.00 1.99 9.55
N LYS A 22 7.80 3.04 9.35
CA LYS A 22 7.27 4.39 9.07
C LYS A 22 6.77 4.55 7.65
N ILE A 23 7.44 3.93 6.66
CA ILE A 23 7.03 3.97 5.25
C ILE A 23 5.59 3.45 5.02
N PRO A 24 5.18 2.27 5.51
CA PRO A 24 3.82 1.77 5.31
C PRO A 24 2.78 2.60 6.09
N GLU A 25 3.12 3.12 7.26
CA GLU A 25 2.25 3.98 8.07
C GLU A 25 1.98 5.32 7.35
N LEU A 26 3.02 5.94 6.80
CA LEU A 26 2.93 7.16 5.99
C LEU A 26 2.19 6.92 4.66
N MET A 27 2.44 5.80 3.99
CA MET A 27 1.71 5.44 2.76
C MET A 27 0.21 5.20 3.03
N ARG A 28 -0.16 4.61 4.16
CA ARG A 28 -1.58 4.43 4.55
C ARG A 28 -2.25 5.79 4.78
N GLY A 29 -1.62 6.67 5.55
CA GLY A 29 -2.15 8.02 5.79
C GLY A 29 -2.24 8.87 4.52
N LEU A 30 -1.21 8.83 3.67
CA LEU A 30 -1.20 9.52 2.38
C LEU A 30 -2.22 8.93 1.40
N GLY A 31 -2.37 7.61 1.37
CA GLY A 31 -3.33 6.91 0.52
C GLY A 31 -4.77 7.26 0.87
N GLU A 32 -5.11 7.31 2.16
CA GLU A 32 -6.44 7.75 2.63
C GLU A 32 -6.71 9.22 2.26
N GLY A 33 -5.73 10.10 2.45
CA GLY A 33 -5.86 11.53 2.09
C GLY A 33 -6.02 11.76 0.59
N VAL A 34 -5.22 11.08 -0.24
CA VAL A 34 -5.32 11.15 -1.71
C VAL A 34 -6.64 10.56 -2.19
N ARG A 35 -7.14 9.50 -1.53
CA ARG A 35 -8.42 8.88 -1.86
C ARG A 35 -9.59 9.82 -1.58
N GLY A 36 -9.63 10.45 -0.40
CA GLY A 36 -10.65 11.46 -0.07
C GLY A 36 -10.58 12.69 -0.99
N PHE A 37 -9.36 13.13 -1.35
CA PHE A 37 -9.16 14.19 -2.32
C PHE A 37 -9.72 13.83 -3.71
N LYS A 38 -9.46 12.60 -4.18
CA LYS A 38 -9.96 12.11 -5.46
C LYS A 38 -11.47 11.91 -5.45
N GLU A 39 -12.05 11.43 -4.37
CA GLU A 39 -13.50 11.28 -4.19
C GLU A 39 -14.21 12.63 -4.19
N GLY A 40 -13.65 13.64 -3.50
CA GLY A 40 -14.19 15.01 -3.51
C GLY A 40 -14.03 15.73 -4.84
N MET A 41 -12.91 15.50 -5.56
CA MET A 41 -12.65 16.10 -6.87
C MET A 41 -13.41 15.41 -8.01
N SER A 42 -13.71 14.10 -7.90
CA SER A 42 -14.44 13.33 -8.93
C SER A 42 -15.97 13.42 -8.77
N GLY A 43 -16.48 14.50 -8.18
CA GLY A 43 -17.89 14.68 -7.85
C GLY A 43 -18.83 14.10 -8.92
N ASN A 44 -19.57 13.06 -8.52
CA ASN A 44 -20.71 12.46 -9.25
C ASN A 44 -20.46 11.37 -10.32
N GLN A 45 -19.37 10.61 -10.30
CA GLN A 45 -19.32 9.33 -11.05
C GLN A 45 -19.03 8.17 -10.09
N GLY A 46 -20.08 7.37 -9.86
CA GLY A 46 -20.16 6.38 -8.80
C GLY A 46 -19.18 5.21 -8.90
N LYS A 47 -19.24 4.40 -7.82
CA LYS A 47 -18.70 3.04 -7.71
C LYS A 47 -17.20 2.97 -7.45
N GLY A 48 -16.83 3.10 -6.18
CA GLY A 48 -15.50 2.76 -5.67
C GLY A 48 -15.59 1.94 -4.39
N ASN A 49 -16.01 0.67 -4.51
CA ASN A 49 -15.94 -0.29 -3.40
C ASN A 49 -14.51 -0.26 -2.83
N PRO A 50 -14.27 0.01 -1.53
CA PRO A 50 -12.92 -0.02 -0.99
C PRO A 50 -12.37 -1.45 -1.03
N PRO A 51 -11.21 -1.71 -1.68
CA PRO A 51 -10.42 -2.84 -1.28
C PRO A 51 -9.80 -2.44 0.07
N ALA A 52 -10.48 -2.80 1.16
CA ALA A 52 -9.82 -2.99 2.43
C ALA A 52 -8.89 -4.21 2.28
N GLN A 53 -7.75 -4.02 1.62
CA GLN A 53 -6.59 -4.87 1.88
C GLN A 53 -6.01 -4.42 3.21
N SER A 54 -6.63 -4.93 4.27
CA SER A 54 -5.92 -5.24 5.50
C SER A 54 -4.71 -6.10 5.14
N ALA A 55 -3.53 -5.52 5.18
CA ALA A 55 -2.32 -6.27 5.44
C ALA A 55 -2.39 -6.77 6.90
N SER A 56 -3.13 -7.85 7.11
CA SER A 56 -2.78 -8.85 8.10
C SER A 56 -2.62 -10.15 7.32
N THR A 57 -1.37 -10.59 7.22
CA THR A 57 -1.04 -11.93 6.78
C THR A 57 -1.65 -12.93 7.77
N GLU A 58 -2.72 -13.60 7.40
CA GLU A 58 -2.97 -14.98 7.80
C GLU A 58 -3.33 -15.80 6.55
N LYS A 59 -2.65 -16.96 6.44
CA LYS A 59 -2.42 -17.82 5.27
C LYS A 59 -3.66 -18.29 4.48
N PRO A 60 -3.54 -18.48 3.15
CA PRO A 60 -4.46 -19.25 2.30
C PRO A 60 -4.44 -20.78 2.50
N ALA A 61 -5.63 -21.38 2.25
CA ALA A 61 -5.94 -22.75 1.80
C ALA A 61 -6.02 -23.91 2.82
N GLU A 62 -7.23 -24.51 2.95
CA GLU A 62 -7.59 -25.91 2.62
C GLU A 62 -9.02 -26.20 3.16
N ASP A 63 -10.10 -25.94 2.41
CA ASP A 63 -10.82 -26.86 1.50
C ASP A 63 -10.93 -28.33 1.97
N LYS A 64 -12.11 -28.75 2.46
CA LYS A 64 -12.91 -29.80 1.83
C LYS A 64 -14.31 -29.99 2.48
N PRO A 65 -15.27 -30.62 1.77
CA PRO A 65 -16.65 -30.17 1.63
C PRO A 65 -17.62 -30.81 2.63
N GLN A 66 -18.83 -30.25 2.65
CA GLN A 66 -20.06 -30.84 3.17
C GLN A 66 -20.16 -32.36 2.93
N ALA A 67 -20.51 -33.08 4.01
CA ALA A 67 -21.30 -34.31 4.00
C ALA A 67 -22.18 -34.30 5.27
#